data_AF-A0ABD5S1Y7-F1
#
_entry.id   AF-A0ABD5S1Y7-F1
#
_cell.length_a   1.000
_cell.length_b   1.000
_cell.length_c   1.000
_cell.angle_alpha   90.00
_cell.angle_beta   90.00
_cell.angle_gamma   90.00
#
_symmetry.space_group_name_H-M   'P 1'
#
loop_
_entity.id
_entity.type
_entity.pdbx_description
1 polymer ?
#
loop_
_entity_poly.entity_id
_entity_poly.type
_entity_poly.pdbx_seq_one_letter_code
_entity_poly.pdbx_strand_id
1 'polypeptide(L)' 'MAMGQPGRHTRAVAPVYGSRIGYAPVDPADATAPGQFDLGTLRTLIDLLASDTRGI' A
#
# COMPACT_ATOMS: atom_id res chain seq x y z
N MET A 1 -2.17 9.79 -0.55
CA MET A 1 -2.62 8.56 -1.23
C MET A 1 -3.20 8.96 -2.58
N ALA A 2 -2.48 8.71 -3.68
CA ALA A 2 -3.01 8.99 -5.01
C ALA A 2 -3.92 7.85 -5.47
N MET A 3 -5.04 8.20 -6.12
CA MET A 3 -6.07 7.24 -6.56
C MET A 3 -5.80 6.71 -7.97
N GLY A 4 -6.46 5.59 -8.29
CA GLY A 4 -6.38 4.96 -9.60
C GLY A 4 -5.10 4.17 -9.84
N GLN A 5 -5.06 3.49 -10.98
CA GLN A 5 -3.93 2.66 -11.39
C GLN A 5 -2.56 3.36 -11.36
N PRO A 6 -2.40 4.60 -11.88
CA PRO A 6 -1.12 5.30 -11.78
C PRO A 6 -0.75 5.66 -10.33
N GLY A 7 -1.74 5.99 -9.50
CA GLY A 7 -1.55 6.35 -8.09
C GLY A 7 -1.29 5.17 -7.14
N ARG A 8 -1.54 3.93 -7.58
CA ARG A 8 -1.49 2.73 -6.72
C ARG A 8 -0.17 2.56 -6.00
N HIS A 9 0.95 2.88 -6.65
CA HIS A 9 2.29 2.72 -6.07
C HIS A 9 2.48 3.57 -4.81
N THR A 10 1.88 4.78 -4.77
CA THR A 10 1.95 5.67 -3.60
C THR A 10 1.37 5.02 -2.35
N ARG A 11 0.44 4.06 -2.49
CA ARG A 11 -0.15 3.33 -1.36
C ARG A 11 0.83 2.35 -0.71
N ALA A 12 1.75 1.80 -1.49
CA ALA A 12 2.79 0.89 -0.99
C ALA A 12 3.99 1.65 -0.40
N VAL A 13 4.42 2.74 -1.03
CA VAL A 13 5.60 3.51 -0.58
C VAL A 13 5.26 4.59 0.46
N ALA A 14 3.98 4.88 0.69
CA ALA A 14 3.55 5.90 1.65
C ALA A 14 4.20 5.81 3.05
N PRO A 15 4.45 4.61 3.63
CA PRO A 15 5.13 4.51 4.91
C PRO A 15 6.55 5.09 4.91
N VAL A 16 7.28 4.97 3.80
CA VAL A 16 8.64 5.54 3.64
C VAL A 16 8.60 7.07 3.72
N TYR A 17 7.51 7.67 3.23
CA TYR A 17 7.28 9.11 3.29
C TYR A 17 6.56 9.58 4.58
N GLY A 18 6.48 8.72 5.61
CA GLY A 18 5.94 9.07 6.92
C GLY A 18 4.44 8.81 7.12
N SER A 19 3.76 8.18 6.17
CA SER A 19 2.36 7.76 6.37
C SER A 19 2.29 6.65 7.40
N ARG A 20 1.42 6.82 8.40
CA ARG A 20 1.24 5.83 9.49
C ARG A 20 0.09 4.86 9.26
N ILE A 21 -0.79 5.14 8.30
CA ILE A 21 -2.01 4.36 8.06
C ILE A 21 -2.07 4.00 6.57
N GLY A 22 -2.29 2.71 6.29
CA GLY A 22 -2.59 2.17 4.97
C GLY A 22 -4.03 1.65 4.91
N TYR A 23 -4.65 1.69 3.73
CA TYR A 23 -6.02 1.22 3.51
C TYR A 23 -6.03 0.17 2.40
N ALA A 24 -6.60 -0.99 2.71
CA ALA A 24 -6.89 -2.08 1.79
C ALA A 24 -8.31 -2.61 2.07
N PRO A 25 -9.03 -3.09 1.05
CA PRO A 25 -10.35 -3.68 1.23
C PRO A 25 -10.22 -5.06 1.89
N VAL A 26 -11.25 -5.45 2.65
CA VAL A 26 -11.33 -6.79 3.26
C VAL A 26 -11.61 -7.85 2.20
N ASP A 27 -12.55 -7.55 1.30
CA ASP A 27 -12.80 -8.33 0.08
C ASP A 27 -12.20 -7.58 -1.13
N PRO A 28 -11.26 -8.18 -1.88
CA PRO A 28 -10.70 -7.58 -3.08
C PRO A 28 -11.74 -7.19 -4.14
N ALA A 29 -12.88 -7.88 -4.19
CA ALA A 29 -13.97 -7.57 -5.11
C ALA A 29 -14.75 -6.30 -4.71
N ASP A 30 -14.66 -5.89 -3.44
CA ASP A 30 -15.36 -4.72 -2.88
C ASP A 30 -14.36 -3.60 -2.56
N ALA A 31 -13.58 -3.21 -3.58
CA ALA A 31 -12.62 -2.12 -3.45
C ALA A 31 -13.34 -0.78 -3.24
N THR A 32 -13.11 -0.16 -2.07
CA THR A 32 -13.75 1.11 -1.69
C THR A 32 -13.16 2.33 -2.39
N ALA A 33 -12.02 2.18 -3.07
CA ALA A 33 -11.40 3.22 -3.87
C ALA A 33 -10.56 2.65 -5.02
N PRO A 34 -10.50 3.32 -6.19
CA PRO A 34 -9.78 2.81 -7.35
C PRO A 34 -8.27 2.72 -7.11
N GLY A 35 -7.66 1.63 -7.58
CA GLY A 35 -6.23 1.34 -7.42
C GLY A 35 -5.84 0.84 -6.01
N GLN A 36 -6.79 0.32 -5.24
CA GLN A 36 -6.49 -0.43 -4.01
C GLN A 36 -5.79 -1.75 -4.34
N PHE A 37 -4.83 -2.12 -3.50
CA PHE A 37 -4.33 -3.48 -3.42
C PHE A 37 -5.21 -4.25 -2.42
N ASP A 38 -5.33 -5.57 -2.62
CA ASP A 38 -5.82 -6.44 -1.55
C ASP A 38 -4.86 -6.39 -0.34
N LEU A 39 -5.38 -6.79 0.82
CA LEU A 39 -4.66 -6.69 2.09
C LEU A 39 -3.35 -7.49 2.10
N GLY A 40 -3.34 -8.69 1.49
CA GLY A 40 -2.16 -9.56 1.44
C GLY A 40 -1.06 -8.98 0.56
N THR A 41 -1.43 -8.47 -0.61
CA THR A 41 -0.51 -7.79 -1.53
C THR A 41 0.06 -6.51 -0.89
N LEU A 42 -0.79 -5.67 -0.31
CA LEU A 42 -0.32 -4.44 0.35
C LEU A 42 0.65 -4.75 1.49
N ARG A 43 0.34 -5.76 2.30
CA ARG A 43 1.20 -6.18 3.40
C ARG A 43 2.57 -6.64 2.91
N THR A 44 2.60 -7.51 1.91
CA THR A 44 3.85 -8.02 1.32
C THR A 44 4.72 -6.88 0.79
N LEU A 45 4.11 -5.93 0.06
CA LEU A 45 4.84 -4.79 -0.49
C LEU A 45 5.44 -3.90 0.62
N ILE A 46 4.66 -3.62 1.68
CA ILE A 46 5.14 -2.82 2.81
C ILE A 46 6.27 -3.55 3.54
N ASP A 47 6.15 -4.86 3.77
CA ASP A 47 7.18 -5.63 4.48
C ASP A 47 8.51 -5.62 3.70
N LEU A 48 8.47 -5.81 2.37
CA LEU A 48 9.66 -5.74 1.52
C LEU A 48 10.34 -4.37 1.56
N LEU A 49 9.55 -3.29 1.41
CA LEU A 49 10.07 -1.92 1.41
C LEU A 49 10.58 -1.50 2.80
N ALA A 50 9.93 -1.96 3.87
CA ALA A 50 10.35 -1.66 5.22
C ALA A 50 11.57 -2.47 5.66
N SER A 51 11.75 -3.71 5.19
CA SER A 51 13.00 -4.46 5.44
C SER A 51 14.21 -3.79 4.80
N ASP A 52 14.04 -3.22 3.61
CA ASP A 52 15.08 -2.44 2.92
C ASP A 52 15.42 -1.16 3.72
N THR A 53 14.40 -0.48 4.25
CA THR A 53 14.59 0.76 5.04
C THR A 53 15.16 0.51 6.44
N ARG A 54 14.98 -0.68 7.04
CA ARG A 54 15.48 -1.00 8.40
C ARG A 54 16.89 -1.60 8.39
N GLY A 55 17.47 -1.87 7.22
CA GLY A 55 18.83 -2.40 7.05
C GLY A 55 19.90 -1.32 6.83
N ILE A 56 19.52 -0.04 6.84
CA ILE A 56 20.39 1.14 6.75
C ILE A 56 20.47 1.86 8.12
#